data_AF-A0A6J0DBZ2-F1
#
_entry.id   AF-A0A6J0DBZ2-F1
#
_cell.length_a   1.000
_cell.length_b   1.000
_cell.length_c   1.000
_cell.angle_alpha   90.00
_cell.angle_beta   90.00
_cell.angle_gamma   90.00
#
_symmetry.space_group_name_H-M   'P 1'
#
loop_
_entity.id
_entity.type
_entity.pdbx_description
1 polymer ?
#
loop_
_entity_poly.entity_id
_entity_poly.type
_entity_poly.pdbx_seq_one_letter_code
_entity_poly.pdbx_strand_id
1 'polypeptide(L)'
;MIFHTGPTKPALMLLCCMGTWLAICSLPFGAPTAKIGTILEFLKGDLEELYKNYSKCQAAGMETDESLQLPCFTPGCEASANISTIKAYLEEVERLNENNISTAHIRKRLDDIRCSDPPKPSVSGPEDFYERKIFTLTVFKRLSDCMAKLGAKNNTSGVMG
;
A
#
# COMPACT_ATOMS: atom_id res chain seq x y z
N MET A 1 -6.84 20.35 77.36
CA MET A 1 -5.77 19.56 76.73
C MET A 1 -5.31 20.31 75.48
N ILE A 2 -4.08 20.43 75.02
CA ILE A 2 -2.68 20.12 75.41
C ILE A 2 -1.81 20.95 74.39
N PHE A 3 -0.58 21.28 74.78
CA PHE A 3 0.56 21.94 74.08
C PHE A 3 0.82 21.50 72.61
N HIS A 4 1.53 22.21 71.72
CA HIS A 4 3.00 22.48 71.65
C HIS A 4 3.31 23.42 70.43
N THR A 5 4.18 24.43 70.55
CA THR A 5 5.62 24.46 70.18
C THR A 5 5.93 24.15 68.69
N GLY A 6 6.64 25.07 68.01
CA GLY A 6 6.91 25.06 66.56
C GLY A 6 8.03 24.11 66.07
N PRO A 7 8.92 24.56 65.16
CA PRO A 7 8.85 24.36 63.71
C PRO A 7 9.98 23.46 63.17
N THR A 8 9.74 22.66 62.13
CA THR A 8 10.82 22.17 61.23
C THR A 8 10.24 21.61 59.93
N LYS A 9 10.58 22.22 58.80
CA LYS A 9 10.64 21.49 57.51
C LYS A 9 11.92 20.66 57.54
N PRO A 10 11.91 19.44 57.00
CA PRO A 10 12.73 19.23 55.82
C PRO A 10 11.97 18.55 54.70
N ALA A 11 12.37 18.91 53.49
CA ALA A 11 11.96 18.33 52.22
C ALA A 11 12.09 16.80 52.24
N LEU A 12 11.04 16.10 51.82
CA LEU A 12 10.94 14.70 51.36
C LEU A 12 9.42 14.45 51.31
N MET A 13 8.71 14.32 50.20
CA MET A 13 9.04 13.72 48.92
C MET A 13 8.31 14.49 47.81
N LEU A 14 9.06 15.09 46.89
CA LEU A 14 8.58 15.38 45.53
C LEU A 14 8.59 14.06 44.74
N LEU A 15 7.76 13.09 45.11
CA LEU A 15 7.63 11.83 44.37
C LEU A 15 6.16 11.38 44.36
N CYS A 16 5.31 12.13 43.66
CA CYS A 16 4.05 11.58 43.15
C CYS A 16 3.53 12.37 41.93
N CYS A 17 4.41 12.72 40.98
CA CYS A 17 4.00 13.39 39.74
C CYS A 17 4.57 12.75 38.47
N MET A 18 4.92 11.46 38.51
CA MET A 18 5.21 10.68 37.30
C MET A 18 4.52 9.33 37.43
N GLY A 19 3.25 9.27 37.06
CA GLY A 19 2.44 8.06 37.20
C GLY A 19 1.08 8.16 36.53
N THR A 20 0.98 8.72 35.32
CA THR A 20 -0.22 8.54 34.48
C THR A 20 0.08 8.62 32.99
N TRP A 21 1.28 8.25 32.57
CA TRP A 21 1.59 8.02 31.15
C TRP A 21 1.91 6.54 31.01
N LEU A 22 0.87 5.73 30.78
CA LEU A 22 0.87 4.41 30.10
C LEU A 22 -0.50 3.75 30.27
N ALA A 23 -1.56 4.46 29.88
CA ALA A 23 -2.89 3.85 29.69
C ALA A 23 -3.56 4.42 28.44
N ILE A 24 -2.83 4.40 27.31
CA ILE A 24 -3.42 4.47 25.97
C ILE A 24 -2.86 3.30 25.16
N CYS A 25 -3.07 2.09 25.69
CA CYS A 25 -3.16 0.88 24.90
C CYS A 25 -4.53 0.32 25.28
N SER A 26 -5.62 0.73 24.66
CA SER A 26 -6.10 0.03 23.47
C SER A 26 -7.20 0.88 22.82
N LEU A 27 -6.86 1.68 21.82
CA LEU A 27 -7.81 1.84 20.72
C LEU A 27 -7.52 0.67 19.78
N PRO A 28 -8.42 -0.31 19.62
CA PRO A 28 -8.49 -0.96 18.33
C PRO A 28 -9.02 0.15 17.42
N PHE A 29 -8.12 0.90 16.80
CA PHE A 29 -8.51 1.67 15.63
C PHE A 29 -8.91 0.60 14.63
N GLY A 30 -10.22 0.34 14.59
CA GLY A 30 -10.80 -0.71 13.79
C GLY A 30 -10.44 -0.44 12.35
N ALA A 31 -9.41 -1.14 11.86
CA ALA A 31 -9.37 -1.48 10.46
C ALA A 31 -10.67 -2.24 10.22
N PRO A 32 -11.56 -1.76 9.31
CA PRO A 32 -12.51 -2.69 8.75
C PRO A 32 -11.64 -3.80 8.19
N THR A 33 -11.76 -5.02 8.72
CA THR A 33 -11.23 -6.21 8.06
C THR A 33 -12.05 -6.39 6.79
N ALA A 34 -11.82 -5.51 5.81
CA ALA A 34 -12.30 -5.72 4.47
C ALA A 34 -11.75 -7.09 4.10
N LYS A 35 -12.65 -8.01 3.79
CA LYS A 35 -12.25 -9.35 3.34
C LYS A 35 -11.29 -9.14 2.18
N ILE A 36 -10.20 -9.90 2.12
CA ILE A 36 -9.19 -9.79 1.06
C ILE A 36 -9.85 -9.71 -0.32
N GLY A 37 -10.93 -10.45 -0.55
CA GLY A 37 -11.73 -10.36 -1.78
C GLY A 37 -12.26 -8.95 -2.09
N THR A 38 -12.79 -8.22 -1.10
CA THR A 38 -13.22 -6.82 -1.28
C THR A 38 -12.06 -5.90 -1.65
N ILE A 39 -10.89 -6.09 -1.03
CA ILE A 39 -9.70 -5.28 -1.36
C ILE A 39 -9.23 -5.57 -2.79
N LEU A 40 -9.25 -6.84 -3.21
CA LEU A 40 -8.91 -7.25 -4.56
C LEU A 40 -9.89 -6.67 -5.60
N GLU A 41 -11.20 -6.65 -5.31
CA GLU A 41 -12.18 -6.02 -6.21
C GLU A 41 -11.95 -4.51 -6.33
N PHE A 42 -11.63 -3.82 -5.24
CA PHE A 42 -11.28 -2.41 -5.31
C PHE A 42 -9.99 -2.18 -6.10
N LEU A 43 -8.94 -2.97 -5.84
CA LEU A 43 -7.68 -2.89 -6.59
C LEU A 43 -7.91 -3.11 -8.09
N LYS A 44 -8.77 -4.06 -8.46
CA LYS A 44 -9.14 -4.31 -9.85
C LYS A 44 -9.78 -3.07 -10.48
N GLY A 45 -10.77 -2.47 -9.82
CA GLY A 45 -11.42 -1.25 -10.29
C GLY A 45 -10.44 -0.08 -10.43
N ASP A 46 -9.65 0.17 -9.38
CA ASP A 46 -8.67 1.26 -9.34
C ASP A 46 -7.62 1.13 -10.46
N LEU A 47 -7.10 -0.08 -10.69
CA LEU A 47 -6.10 -0.33 -11.75
C LEU A 47 -6.69 -0.25 -13.16
N GLU A 48 -7.92 -0.73 -13.36
CA GLU A 48 -8.60 -0.65 -14.64
C GLU A 48 -8.90 0.81 -15.02
N GLU A 49 -9.38 1.60 -14.07
CA GLU A 49 -9.61 3.04 -14.25
C GLU A 49 -8.29 3.76 -14.54
N LEU A 50 -7.25 3.50 -13.75
CA LEU A 50 -5.96 4.13 -13.91
C LEU A 50 -5.35 3.85 -15.29
N TYR A 51 -5.39 2.59 -15.73
CA TYR A 51 -4.93 2.21 -17.07
C TYR A 51 -5.74 2.90 -18.18
N LYS A 52 -7.08 2.86 -18.11
CA LYS A 52 -7.95 3.48 -19.13
C LYS A 52 -7.74 4.98 -19.22
N ASN A 53 -7.66 5.67 -18.09
CA ASN A 53 -7.46 7.11 -18.04
C ASN A 53 -6.09 7.49 -18.60
N TYR A 54 -5.02 6.79 -18.20
CA TYR A 54 -3.68 7.06 -18.70
C TYR A 54 -3.56 6.80 -20.21
N SER A 55 -4.07 5.66 -20.67
CA SER A 55 -4.07 5.26 -22.08
C SER A 55 -4.78 6.29 -22.96
N LYS A 56 -5.91 6.85 -22.50
CA LYS A 56 -6.68 7.84 -23.27
C LYS A 56 -6.08 9.25 -23.22
N CYS A 57 -5.61 9.69 -22.05
CA CYS A 57 -5.26 11.10 -21.84
C CYS A 57 -3.79 11.40 -22.06
N GLN A 58 -2.88 10.45 -21.80
CA GLN A 58 -1.44 10.72 -21.76
C GLN A 58 -0.64 9.90 -22.77
N ALA A 59 -1.14 8.71 -23.13
CA ALA A 59 -0.48 7.73 -23.99
C ALA A 59 -1.37 7.24 -25.15
N ALA A 60 -2.22 8.13 -25.68
CA ALA A 60 -3.12 7.80 -26.78
C ALA A 60 -2.32 7.35 -28.02
N GLY A 61 -2.65 6.17 -28.54
CA GLY A 61 -1.98 5.59 -29.72
C GLY A 61 -0.58 5.03 -29.47
N MET A 62 -0.11 4.99 -28.22
CA MET A 62 1.15 4.34 -27.86
C MET A 62 0.97 2.83 -27.65
N GLU A 63 1.97 2.05 -28.04
CA GLU A 63 2.02 0.62 -27.78
C GLU A 63 2.70 0.33 -26.43
N THR A 64 2.36 -0.81 -25.82
CA THR A 64 3.02 -1.27 -24.60
C THR A 64 4.29 -2.04 -24.90
N ASP A 65 5.26 -1.95 -23.99
CA ASP A 65 6.50 -2.71 -24.06
C ASP A 65 6.28 -4.13 -23.56
N GLU A 66 6.26 -5.10 -24.49
CA GLU A 66 6.08 -6.50 -24.12
C GLU A 66 7.29 -7.11 -23.41
N SER A 67 8.47 -6.48 -23.46
CA SER A 67 9.67 -6.96 -22.77
C SER A 67 9.60 -6.74 -21.26
N LEU A 68 8.82 -5.74 -20.80
CA LEU A 68 8.67 -5.44 -19.39
C LEU A 68 7.84 -6.50 -18.68
N GLN A 69 8.49 -7.24 -17.78
CA GLN A 69 7.87 -8.26 -16.96
C GLN A 69 7.62 -7.74 -15.54
N LEU A 70 6.35 -7.77 -15.12
CA LEU A 70 5.94 -7.50 -13.75
C LEU A 70 5.33 -8.76 -13.14
N PRO A 71 5.61 -9.05 -11.85
CA PRO A 71 4.92 -10.14 -11.18
C PRO A 71 3.42 -9.83 -11.08
N CYS A 72 2.59 -10.85 -11.28
CA CYS A 72 1.16 -10.73 -11.00
C CYS A 72 0.85 -10.92 -9.52
N PHE A 73 -0.34 -10.45 -9.14
CA PHE A 73 -0.94 -10.70 -7.84
C PHE A 73 -1.12 -12.21 -7.63
N THR A 74 -0.68 -12.71 -6.48
CA THR A 74 -0.98 -14.06 -6.00
C THR A 74 -1.79 -13.93 -4.71
N PRO A 75 -2.76 -14.83 -4.44
CA PRO A 75 -3.37 -14.91 -3.12
C PRO A 75 -2.39 -15.49 -2.10
N GLY A 76 -2.47 -15.05 -0.84
CA GLY A 76 -1.72 -15.64 0.27
C GLY A 76 -0.37 -14.97 0.56
N CYS A 77 0.33 -15.45 1.58
CA CYS A 77 1.51 -14.76 2.12
C CYS A 77 2.73 -14.76 1.19
N GLU A 78 2.80 -15.72 0.27
CA GLU A 78 3.76 -15.76 -0.83
C GLU A 78 3.68 -14.52 -1.74
N ALA A 79 2.55 -13.82 -1.74
CA ALA A 79 2.36 -12.58 -2.48
C ALA A 79 3.18 -11.40 -1.97
N SER A 80 3.70 -11.46 -0.73
CA SER A 80 4.35 -10.30 -0.10
C SER A 80 5.58 -9.80 -0.88
N ALA A 81 6.31 -10.71 -1.52
CA ALA A 81 7.43 -10.36 -2.42
C ALA A 81 6.92 -9.67 -3.70
N ASN A 82 5.91 -10.25 -4.37
CA ASN A 82 5.30 -9.67 -5.57
C ASN A 82 4.71 -8.28 -5.29
N ILE A 83 4.00 -8.13 -4.16
CA ILE A 83 3.43 -6.86 -3.70
C ILE A 83 4.55 -5.81 -3.55
N SER A 84 5.67 -6.18 -2.93
CA SER A 84 6.78 -5.25 -2.71
C SER A 84 7.44 -4.81 -4.03
N THR A 85 7.56 -5.72 -4.99
CA THR A 85 7.99 -5.39 -6.36
C THR A 85 6.99 -4.47 -7.07
N ILE A 86 5.70 -4.78 -7.03
CA ILE A 86 4.64 -3.95 -7.64
C ILE A 86 4.67 -2.54 -7.04
N LYS A 87 4.81 -2.41 -5.71
CA LYS A 87 4.94 -1.11 -5.05
C LYS A 87 6.15 -0.32 -5.56
N ALA A 88 7.29 -0.96 -5.77
CA ALA A 88 8.48 -0.30 -6.32
C ALA A 88 8.23 0.25 -7.74
N TYR A 89 7.56 -0.52 -8.60
CA TYR A 89 7.14 -0.03 -9.93
C TYR A 89 6.16 1.14 -9.84
N LEU A 90 5.17 1.08 -8.94
CA LEU A 90 4.21 2.16 -8.75
C LEU A 90 4.84 3.45 -8.20
N GLU A 91 5.85 3.32 -7.33
CA GLU A 91 6.65 4.45 -6.83
C GLU A 91 7.50 5.06 -7.95
N GLU A 92 8.13 4.23 -8.77
CA GLU A 92 8.91 4.71 -9.91
C GLU A 92 8.02 5.40 -10.95
N VAL A 93 6.81 4.91 -11.18
CA VAL A 93 5.82 5.59 -12.02
C VAL A 93 5.46 6.97 -11.46
N GLU A 94 5.17 7.10 -10.16
CA GLU A 94 4.89 8.44 -9.58
C GLU A 94 6.09 9.38 -9.79
N ARG A 95 7.30 8.89 -9.55
CA ARG A 95 8.55 9.66 -9.72
C ARG A 95 8.73 10.14 -11.15
N LEU A 96 8.56 9.26 -12.14
CA LEU A 96 8.76 9.57 -13.56
C LEU A 96 7.71 10.54 -14.11
N ASN A 97 6.51 10.56 -13.52
CA ASN A 97 5.42 11.45 -13.90
C ASN A 97 5.38 12.72 -13.03
N GLU A 98 6.47 13.05 -12.33
CA GLU A 98 6.60 14.26 -11.49
C GLU A 98 5.48 14.39 -10.45
N ASN A 99 4.98 13.25 -9.94
CA ASN A 99 3.84 13.15 -9.01
C ASN A 99 2.49 13.63 -9.56
N ASN A 100 2.36 13.85 -10.88
CA ASN A 100 1.07 14.18 -11.51
C ASN A 100 0.09 13.00 -11.49
N ILE A 101 0.60 11.78 -11.30
CA ILE A 101 -0.19 10.57 -11.14
C ILE A 101 0.07 10.05 -9.74
N SER A 102 -0.97 9.84 -8.95
CA SER A 102 -0.83 9.22 -7.64
C SER A 102 -1.30 7.77 -7.66
N THR A 103 -0.41 6.88 -7.22
CA THR A 103 -0.62 5.46 -6.98
C THR A 103 -0.66 5.14 -5.48
N ALA A 104 -0.56 6.15 -4.60
CA ALA A 104 -0.57 6.01 -3.14
C ALA A 104 -1.76 5.19 -2.61
N HIS A 105 -2.97 5.39 -3.15
CA HIS A 105 -4.15 4.62 -2.72
C HIS A 105 -4.04 3.13 -3.09
N ILE A 106 -3.50 2.81 -4.27
CA ILE A 106 -3.24 1.43 -4.72
C ILE A 106 -2.19 0.80 -3.81
N ARG A 107 -1.10 1.52 -3.53
CA ARG A 107 -0.05 1.04 -2.61
C ARG A 107 -0.58 0.78 -1.20
N LYS A 108 -1.51 1.60 -0.71
CA LYS A 108 -2.15 1.37 0.59
C LYS A 108 -2.97 0.08 0.59
N ARG A 109 -3.82 -0.13 -0.42
CA ARG A 109 -4.59 -1.39 -0.54
C ARG A 109 -3.70 -2.62 -0.68
N LEU A 110 -2.56 -2.46 -1.35
CA LEU A 110 -1.51 -3.48 -1.43
C LEU A 110 -0.92 -3.82 -0.06
N ASP A 111 -0.70 -2.81 0.80
CA ASP A 111 -0.26 -3.02 2.18
C ASP A 111 -1.31 -3.73 3.03
N ASP A 112 -2.59 -3.43 2.81
CA ASP A 112 -3.70 -4.03 3.56
C ASP A 112 -3.86 -5.56 3.31
N ILE A 113 -3.34 -6.08 2.20
CA ILE A 113 -3.40 -7.53 1.84
C ILE A 113 -2.07 -8.27 2.01
N ARG A 114 -1.02 -7.58 2.47
CA ARG A 114 0.32 -8.14 2.55
C ARG A 114 0.56 -8.80 3.92
N CYS A 115 1.16 -9.99 3.93
CA CYS A 115 1.45 -10.69 5.19
C CYS A 115 2.76 -10.27 5.86
N SER A 116 3.76 -9.84 5.08
CA SER A 116 5.08 -9.44 5.58
C SER A 116 5.68 -8.31 4.75
N ASP A 117 6.68 -7.60 5.28
CA ASP A 117 7.32 -6.48 4.59
C ASP A 117 8.72 -6.85 4.08
N PRO A 118 8.84 -7.62 2.97
CA PRO A 118 10.15 -7.91 2.41
C PRO A 118 10.76 -6.63 1.80
N PRO A 119 12.10 -6.57 1.67
CA PRO A 119 12.77 -5.44 1.04
C PRO A 119 12.21 -5.18 -0.36
N LYS A 120 11.97 -3.91 -0.69
CA LYS A 120 11.60 -3.52 -2.04
C LYS A 120 12.80 -3.62 -2.98
N PRO A 121 12.64 -4.16 -4.19
CA PRO A 121 13.70 -4.12 -5.18
C PRO A 121 13.95 -2.68 -5.66
N SER A 122 15.15 -2.42 -6.16
CA SER A 122 15.44 -1.19 -6.89
C SER A 122 14.85 -1.30 -8.30
N VAL A 123 13.95 -0.39 -8.64
CA VAL A 123 13.38 -0.27 -9.98
C VAL A 123 13.78 1.09 -10.53
N SER A 124 14.41 1.09 -11.70
CA SER A 124 14.71 2.30 -12.46
C SER A 124 13.94 2.25 -13.77
N GLY A 125 13.20 3.30 -14.08
CA GLY A 125 12.57 3.45 -15.38
C GLY A 125 13.41 4.31 -16.34
N PRO A 126 12.91 4.51 -17.56
CA PRO A 126 13.64 5.18 -18.63
C PRO A 126 13.78 6.69 -18.38
N GLU A 127 14.85 7.27 -18.94
CA GLU A 127 15.10 8.71 -18.86
C GLU A 127 14.34 9.50 -19.93
N ASP A 128 14.13 8.92 -21.12
CA ASP A 128 13.44 9.60 -22.22
C ASP A 128 11.95 9.81 -21.93
N PHE A 129 11.42 10.98 -22.30
CA PHE A 129 10.04 11.34 -21.99
C PHE A 129 9.01 10.44 -22.67
N TYR A 130 9.25 10.03 -23.90
CA TYR A 130 8.36 9.14 -24.64
C TYR A 130 8.42 7.72 -24.05
N GLU A 131 9.62 7.22 -23.75
CA GLU A 131 9.81 5.93 -23.10
C GLU A 131 9.18 5.88 -21.69
N ARG A 132 9.22 6.98 -20.92
CA ARG A 132 8.52 7.07 -19.61
C ARG A 132 7.02 6.86 -19.75
N LYS A 133 6.42 7.36 -20.83
CA LYS A 133 5.01 7.16 -21.10
C LYS A 133 4.70 5.71 -21.44
N ILE A 134 5.53 5.09 -22.27
CA ILE A 134 5.42 3.65 -22.57
C ILE A 134 5.59 2.82 -21.30
N PHE A 135 6.59 3.11 -20.47
CA PHE A 135 6.82 2.43 -19.21
C PHE A 135 5.61 2.53 -18.28
N THR A 136 5.08 3.74 -18.09
CA THR A 136 3.89 3.98 -17.25
C THR A 136 2.66 3.24 -17.79
N LEU A 137 2.39 3.35 -19.09
CA LEU A 137 1.30 2.64 -19.76
C LEU A 137 1.43 1.13 -19.55
N THR A 138 2.63 0.60 -19.73
CA THR A 138 2.92 -0.83 -19.63
C THR A 138 2.75 -1.35 -18.21
N VAL A 139 3.24 -0.62 -17.21
CA VAL A 139 3.02 -0.96 -15.79
C VAL A 139 1.53 -1.04 -15.48
N PHE A 140 0.75 -0.01 -15.82
CA PHE A 140 -0.70 -0.01 -15.56
C PHE A 140 -1.44 -1.11 -16.31
N LYS A 141 -1.10 -1.33 -17.59
CA LYS A 141 -1.68 -2.41 -18.38
C LYS A 141 -1.44 -3.78 -17.75
N ARG A 142 -0.17 -4.09 -17.44
CA ARG A 142 0.22 -5.40 -16.87
C ARG A 142 -0.51 -5.65 -15.55
N LEU A 143 -0.56 -4.66 -14.65
CA LEU A 143 -1.25 -4.79 -13.37
C LEU A 143 -2.77 -4.97 -13.54
N SER A 144 -3.40 -4.20 -14.44
CA SER A 144 -4.82 -4.36 -14.77
C SER A 144 -5.12 -5.75 -15.34
N ASP A 145 -4.31 -6.22 -16.29
CA ASP A 145 -4.45 -7.55 -16.90
C ASP A 145 -4.27 -8.68 -15.87
N CYS A 146 -3.34 -8.53 -14.92
CA CYS A 146 -3.16 -9.48 -13.82
C CYS A 146 -4.42 -9.58 -12.94
N MET A 147 -5.05 -8.45 -12.59
CA MET A 147 -6.28 -8.46 -11.79
C MET A 147 -7.47 -9.07 -12.53
N ALA A 148 -7.59 -8.82 -13.83
CA ALA A 148 -8.64 -9.44 -14.65
C ALA A 148 -8.53 -10.98 -14.65
N LYS A 149 -7.30 -11.51 -14.75
CA LYS A 149 -7.05 -12.97 -14.69
C LYS A 149 -7.37 -13.58 -13.34
N LEU A 150 -7.09 -12.89 -12.23
CA LEU A 150 -7.43 -13.36 -10.89
C LEU A 150 -8.94 -13.51 -10.70
N GLY A 151 -9.73 -12.54 -11.17
CA GLY A 151 -11.19 -12.63 -11.12
C GLY A 151 -11.74 -13.83 -11.89
N ALA A 152 -11.16 -14.13 -13.07
CA ALA A 152 -11.57 -15.27 -13.89
C ALA A 152 -11.27 -16.62 -13.21
N LYS A 153 -10.12 -16.75 -12.53
CA LYS A 153 -9.72 -17.99 -11.84
C LYS A 153 -10.59 -18.29 -10.60
N ASN A 154 -11.04 -17.25 -9.89
CA ASN A 154 -11.93 -17.43 -8.74
C ASN A 154 -13.33 -17.94 -9.15
N ASN A 155 -13.79 -17.59 -10.35
CA ASN A 155 -15.10 -18.02 -10.87
C ASN A 155 -15.10 -19.48 -11.35
N THR A 156 -13.94 -20.05 -11.72
CA THR A 156 -13.83 -21.44 -12.16
C THR A 156 -13.56 -22.42 -11.01
N SER A 157 -12.92 -21.98 -9.92
CA SER A 157 -12.78 -22.78 -8.70
C SER A 157 -14.08 -22.94 -7.89
N GLY A 158 -15.12 -22.15 -8.17
CA GLY A 158 -16.43 -22.24 -7.52
C GLY A 158 -17.40 -23.28 -8.10
N VAL A 159 -16.99 -24.10 -9.08
CA VAL A 159 -17.85 -25.08 -9.77
C VAL A 159 -17.56 -26.54 -9.36
N MET A 160 -16.73 -26.76 -8.34
CA MET A 160 -16.59 -28.07 -7.70
C MET A 160 -16.83 -27.94 -6.19
N GLY A 161 -18.09 -28.11 -5.81
CA GLY A 161 -18.57 -28.26 -4.43
C GLY A 161 -19.92 -28.93 -4.45
#